data_AF-A0A7V0TYZ9-F1
#
_entry.id   AF-A0A7V0TYZ9-F1
#
_cell.length_a   1.000
_cell.length_b   1.000
_cell.length_c   1.000
_cell.angle_alpha   90.00
_cell.angle_beta   90.00
_cell.angle_gamma   90.00
#
_symmetry.space_group_name_H-M   'P 1'
#
loop_
_entity.id
_entity.type
_entity.pdbx_description
1 polymer ?
#
loop_
_entity_poly.entity_id
_entity_poly.type
_entity_poly.pdbx_seq_one_letter_code
_entity_poly.pdbx_strand_id
1 'polypeptide(L)' 'MKALLDFLLTTQNLSLVPRTGFVMRGVPDPESVAEHSLGVIWFALVLASLIEVDRAEVMLMALL' A
#
# COMPACT_ATOMS: atom_id res chain seq x y z
N MET A 1 -3.73 -18.24 -16.58
CA MET A 1 -4.88 -17.44 -16.09
C MET A 1 -5.18 -17.67 -14.62
N LYS A 2 -5.31 -18.92 -14.13
CA LYS A 2 -5.63 -19.22 -12.72
C LYS A 2 -4.68 -18.53 -11.72
N ALA A 3 -3.37 -18.65 -11.90
CA ALA A 3 -2.39 -18.05 -10.98
C ALA A 3 -2.49 -16.50 -10.89
N LEU A 4 -2.79 -15.82 -12.01
CA LEU A 4 -2.98 -14.38 -12.01
C LEU A 4 -4.25 -13.98 -11.25
N LEU A 5 -5.34 -14.72 -11.45
CA LEU A 5 -6.57 -14.50 -10.70
C LEU A 5 -6.35 -14.75 -9.19
N ASP A 6 -5.66 -15.83 -8.85
CA ASP A 6 -5.33 -16.16 -7.46
C ASP A 6 -4.49 -15.04 -6.82
N PHE A 7 -3.50 -14.50 -7.56
CA PHE A 7 -2.72 -13.35 -7.11
C PHE A 7 -3.60 -12.12 -6.85
N LEU A 8 -4.42 -11.71 -7.84
CA LEU A 8 -5.28 -10.54 -7.73
C LEU A 8 -6.26 -10.66 -6.55
N LEU A 9 -6.90 -11.82 -6.40
CA LEU A 9 -7.82 -12.08 -5.28
C LEU A 9 -7.09 -12.08 -3.93
N THR A 10 -5.88 -12.62 -3.88
CA THR A 10 -5.07 -12.61 -2.65
C THR A 10 -4.64 -11.20 -2.28
N THR A 11 -4.23 -10.37 -3.25
CA THR A 11 -3.85 -8.97 -3.00
C THR A 11 -5.03 -8.13 -2.53
N GLN A 12 -6.26 -8.42 -2.96
CA GLN A 12 -7.44 -7.71 -2.49
C GLN A 12 -7.70 -7.90 -0.98
N ASN A 13 -7.17 -8.97 -0.37
CA ASN A 13 -7.26 -9.15 1.07
C ASN A 13 -6.53 -8.06 1.85
N LEU A 14 -5.60 -7.31 1.25
CA LEU A 14 -4.91 -6.19 1.93
C LEU A 14 -5.87 -5.09 2.38
N SER A 15 -7.02 -4.93 1.71
CA SER A 15 -8.10 -4.02 2.11
C SER A 15 -8.85 -4.49 3.36
N LEU A 16 -8.67 -5.74 3.76
CA LEU A 16 -9.27 -6.35 4.96
C LEU A 16 -8.29 -6.51 6.11
N VAL A 17 -7.00 -6.20 5.90
CA VAL A 17 -5.97 -6.32 6.93
C VAL A 17 -5.76 -4.97 7.59
N PRO A 18 -6.26 -4.75 8.83
CA PRO A 18 -6.00 -3.51 9.56
C PRO A 18 -4.53 -3.40 9.95
N ARG A 19 -4.00 -2.17 10.00
CA ARG A 19 -2.63 -1.91 10.45
C ARG A 19 -2.48 -2.25 11.94
N THR A 20 -1.77 -3.34 12.23
CA THR A 20 -1.66 -3.95 13.57
C THR A 20 -1.25 -2.98 14.67
N GLY A 21 -0.38 -2.00 14.36
CA GLY A 21 0.03 -1.01 15.36
C GLY A 21 -1.14 -0.17 15.91
N PHE A 22 -2.14 0.14 15.09
CA PHE A 22 -3.34 0.84 15.53
C PHE A 22 -4.28 -0.10 16.31
N VAL A 23 -4.44 -1.34 15.84
CA VAL A 23 -5.22 -2.37 16.53
C VAL A 23 -4.71 -2.60 17.95
N MET A 24 -3.39 -2.75 18.12
CA MET A 24 -2.75 -2.95 19.43
C MET A 24 -2.95 -1.78 20.40
N ARG A 25 -3.22 -0.58 19.87
CA ARG A 25 -3.48 0.63 20.66
C ARG A 25 -4.98 0.92 20.85
N GLY A 26 -5.86 0.03 20.40
CA GLY A 26 -7.31 0.19 20.53
C GLY A 26 -7.89 1.34 19.70
N VAL A 27 -7.22 1.75 18.62
CA VAL A 27 -7.76 2.77 17.72
C VAL A 27 -8.97 2.19 16.98
N PRO A 28 -10.14 2.85 17.05
CA PRO A 28 -11.31 2.41 16.31
C PRO A 28 -11.11 2.62 14.81
N ASP A 29 -11.59 1.68 14.00
CA ASP A 29 -11.57 1.74 12.53
C ASP A 29 -10.21 2.14 11.93
N PRO A 30 -9.14 1.35 12.19
CA PRO A 30 -7.81 1.67 11.69
C PRO A 30 -7.73 1.49 10.18
N GLU A 31 -6.85 2.27 9.53
CA GLU A 31 -6.52 2.04 8.12
C GLU A 31 -6.12 0.58 7.84
N SER A 32 -6.50 0.10 6.68
CA SER A 32 -6.04 -1.16 6.12
C SER A 32 -4.62 -1.05 5.55
N VAL A 33 -3.99 -2.18 5.27
CA VAL A 33 -2.68 -2.21 4.58
C VAL A 33 -2.80 -1.61 3.18
N ALA A 34 -3.91 -1.84 2.46
CA ALA A 34 -4.11 -1.26 1.13
C ALA A 34 -4.21 0.27 1.17
N GLU A 35 -4.95 0.84 2.13
CA GLU A 35 -5.04 2.29 2.33
C GLU A 35 -3.68 2.89 2.70
N HIS A 36 -2.93 2.20 3.56
CA HIS A 36 -1.58 2.61 3.93
C HIS A 36 -0.65 2.68 2.71
N SER A 37 -0.61 1.63 1.88
CA SER A 37 0.20 1.60 0.66
C SER A 37 -0.20 2.71 -0.31
N LEU A 38 -1.51 2.99 -0.46
CA LEU A 38 -1.98 4.12 -1.28
C LEU A 38 -1.48 5.47 -0.75
N GLY A 39 -1.53 5.68 0.57
CA GLY A 39 -0.96 6.87 1.22
C GLY A 39 0.53 7.01 0.95
N VAL A 40 1.30 5.92 1.10
CA VAL A 40 2.75 5.89 0.84
C VAL A 40 3.06 6.22 -0.62
N ILE A 41 2.30 5.68 -1.58
CA ILE A 41 2.47 6.01 -3.02
C ILE A 41 2.36 7.52 -3.24
N TRP A 42 1.35 8.19 -2.65
CA TRP A 42 1.20 9.63 -2.78
C TRP A 42 2.40 10.40 -2.21
N PHE A 43 2.83 10.06 -1.00
CA PHE A 43 4.02 10.68 -0.41
C PHE A 43 5.27 10.43 -1.25
N ALA A 44 5.47 9.20 -1.72
CA ALA A 44 6.62 8.81 -2.49
C ALA A 44 6.68 9.54 -3.84
N LEU A 45 5.54 9.71 -4.53
CA LEU A 45 5.46 10.48 -5.78
C LEU A 45 5.68 11.98 -5.57
N VAL A 46 5.18 12.55 -4.47
CA VAL A 46 5.46 13.95 -4.10
C VAL A 46 6.96 14.13 -3.83
N LEU A 47 7.57 13.25 -3.04
CA LEU A 47 9.01 13.31 -2.76
C LEU A 47 9.87 13.08 -4.01
N ALA A 48 9.51 12.12 -4.85
CA ALA A 48 10.15 11.86 -6.14
C ALA A 48 9.99 13.02 -7.14
N SER A 49 9.07 13.95 -6.90
CA SER A 49 8.98 15.18 -7.70
C SER A 49 10.06 16.22 -7.35
N LEU A 50 10.71 16.06 -6.19
CA LEU A 50 11.70 17.00 -5.64
C LEU A 50 13.15 16.57 -5.90
N ILE A 51 13.36 15.35 -6.41
CA ILE A 51 14.68 14.76 -6.67
C ILE A 51 14.69 14.03 -8.02
N GLU A 52 15.88 13.76 -8.56
CA GLU A 52 16.03 13.02 -9.82
C GLU A 52 16.00 11.51 -9.59
N VAL A 53 14.79 10.93 -9.57
CA VAL A 53 14.55 9.48 -9.48
C VAL A 53 13.45 9.04 -10.43
N ASP A 54 13.41 7.74 -10.78
CA ASP A 54 12.33 7.17 -11.57
C ASP A 54 11.05 7.05 -10.72
N ARG A 55 10.01 7.80 -11.11
CA ARG A 55 8.73 7.83 -10.39
C ARG A 55 7.96 6.52 -10.48
N ALA A 56 8.07 5.79 -11.60
CA ALA A 56 7.42 4.51 -11.76
C ALA A 56 8.08 3.45 -10.87
N GLU A 57 9.41 3.46 -10.78
CA GLU A 57 10.16 2.60 -9.88
C GLU A 57 9.80 2.89 -8.41
N VAL A 58 9.77 4.17 -8.01
CA VAL A 58 9.36 4.59 -6.67
C VAL A 58 7.93 4.19 -6.33
N MET A 59 7.00 4.36 -7.27
CA MET A 59 5.61 3.93 -7.08
C MET A 59 5.50 2.41 -6.91
N LEU A 60 6.24 1.64 -7.70
CA LEU A 60 6.25 0.18 -7.62
C LEU A 60 6.83 -0.31 -6.28
N MET A 61 7.90 0.33 -5.79
CA MET A 61 8.46 0.06 -4.45
C MET A 61 7.48 0.37 -3.31
N ALA A 62 6.60 1.35 -3.49
CA ALA A 62 5.58 1.68 -2.50
C ALA A 62 4.36 0.73 -2.55
N LEU A 63 4.15 0.05 -3.68
CA LEU A 63 3.02 -0.84 -3.91
C LEU A 63 3.32 -2.32 -3.54
N LEU A 64 4.55 -2.79 -3.77
CA LEU A 64 4.99 -4.19 -3.68
C LEU A 64 5.94 -4.43 -2.49
#